data_AF-A0A7J7IN64-F1
#
_entry.id   AF-A0A7J7IN64-F1
#
_cell.length_a   1.000
_cell.length_b   1.000
_cell.length_c   1.000
_cell.angle_alpha   90.00
_cell.angle_beta   90.00
_cell.angle_gamma   90.00
#
_symmetry.space_group_name_H-M   'P 1'
#
loop_
_entity.id
_entity.type
_entity.pdbx_description
1 polymer ?
#
loop_
_entity_poly.entity_id
_entity_poly.type
_entity_poly.pdbx_seq_one_letter_code
_entity_poly.pdbx_strand_id
1 'polypeptide(L)'
;MNWGFRSLPKRSSGADLSFQGSTASEHGLARVPSSSPSVSVRDDQSEKLEPLSEGVERAEPISPVAQASVFDRPRKFAYLDHTADVMIHAWSSCLPGAFAQCLLGLYGIMLNIEQVQLCPTMDAQTWTAEGHDLKSLLYNFLEEGLYRFHVDGFVAARVIVDEWQAPIDDTALAEDDVGAAEAAAPDQVNAFRMRVRAYGEQYDRLKHESGTEVKAITYSAMTIRRRRLEEASTETDPDRVYQVFVIVDI
;
A
#
# COMPACT_ATOMS: atom_id res chain seq x y z
N MET A 1 -2.74 29.96 -51.46
CA MET A 1 -2.72 31.11 -50.52
C MET A 1 -1.62 30.84 -49.52
N ASN A 2 -0.68 31.77 -49.41
CA ASN A 2 0.64 31.62 -48.82
C ASN A 2 0.84 32.75 -47.82
N TRP A 3 1.07 32.48 -46.53
CA TRP A 3 1.63 33.39 -45.52
C TRP A 3 2.07 32.51 -44.34
N GLY A 4 3.27 32.54 -43.77
CA GLY A 4 4.46 33.36 -43.99
C GLY A 4 5.36 33.22 -42.75
N PHE A 5 6.54 32.63 -42.92
CA PHE A 5 7.64 32.52 -41.94
C PHE A 5 8.19 33.90 -41.53
N ARG A 6 8.72 34.02 -40.29
CA ARG A 6 9.98 34.71 -39.89
C ARG A 6 10.07 34.74 -38.35
N SER A 7 10.86 33.89 -37.70
CA SER A 7 12.32 33.94 -37.44
C SER A 7 12.79 35.05 -36.49
N LEU A 8 13.37 34.59 -35.37
CA LEU A 8 14.12 35.28 -34.30
C LEU A 8 15.22 36.26 -34.80
N PRO A 9 15.80 37.03 -33.84
CA PRO A 9 17.23 36.80 -33.60
C PRO A 9 17.63 36.70 -32.12
N LYS A 10 18.69 35.91 -31.88
CA LYS A 10 19.53 35.86 -30.67
C LYS A 10 20.68 36.87 -30.79
N ARG A 11 21.15 37.39 -29.65
CA ARG A 11 22.55 37.77 -29.26
C ARG A 11 22.47 38.86 -28.15
N SER A 12 23.41 39.09 -27.24
CA SER A 12 24.58 38.38 -26.67
C SER A 12 25.20 39.32 -25.61
N SER A 13 25.68 38.77 -24.49
CA SER A 13 26.88 39.13 -23.70
C SER A 13 27.33 40.59 -23.43
N GLY A 14 27.73 40.83 -22.16
CA GLY A 14 28.79 41.78 -21.75
C GLY A 14 28.28 42.94 -20.88
N ALA A 15 28.58 42.96 -19.57
CA ALA A 15 29.67 43.74 -18.92
C ALA A 15 29.34 45.26 -18.85
N ASP A 16 29.57 46.06 -17.80
CA ASP A 16 30.32 45.96 -16.56
C ASP A 16 29.99 47.22 -15.70
N LEU A 17 30.31 47.16 -14.40
CA LEU A 17 30.79 48.25 -13.53
C LEU A 17 29.90 49.43 -13.03
N SER A 18 29.86 49.49 -11.68
CA SER A 18 30.06 50.66 -10.78
C SER A 18 28.95 51.70 -10.64
N PHE A 19 28.76 52.46 -9.55
CA PHE A 19 29.07 52.45 -8.10
C PHE A 19 28.41 53.75 -7.57
N GLN A 20 28.22 53.86 -6.25
CA GLN A 20 27.74 55.04 -5.46
C GLN A 20 26.20 55.22 -5.38
N GLY A 21 25.57 55.42 -4.22
CA GLY A 21 26.05 55.46 -2.83
C GLY A 21 24.95 55.98 -1.88
N SER A 22 25.04 55.58 -0.59
CA SER A 22 24.68 56.29 0.66
C SER A 22 23.23 56.81 0.87
N THR A 23 22.59 56.83 2.05
CA THR A 23 22.98 56.82 3.49
C THR A 23 21.75 56.44 4.36
N ALA A 24 21.97 55.88 5.55
CA ALA A 24 21.34 56.22 6.86
C ALA A 24 21.81 55.19 7.93
N SER A 25 22.80 55.52 8.78
CA SER A 25 22.67 56.03 10.17
C SER A 25 22.10 54.96 11.14
N GLU A 26 22.90 54.23 11.93
CA GLU A 26 23.72 54.54 13.13
C GLU A 26 23.03 54.11 14.45
N HIS A 27 23.88 53.83 15.46
CA HIS A 27 23.68 53.26 16.81
C HIS A 27 23.92 51.73 16.88
N GLY A 28 24.84 51.18 17.69
CA GLY A 28 25.73 51.71 18.71
C GLY A 28 26.16 50.60 19.69
N LEU A 29 27.42 50.17 19.58
CA LEU A 29 28.34 49.50 20.54
C LEU A 29 27.88 48.48 21.63
N ALA A 30 28.35 47.23 21.44
CA ALA A 30 29.22 46.40 22.30
C ALA A 30 29.29 46.57 23.85
N ARG A 31 29.14 45.46 24.59
CA ARG A 31 30.25 44.64 25.18
C ARG A 31 29.72 43.55 26.14
N VAL A 32 30.42 42.42 26.11
CA VAL A 32 30.25 41.22 26.95
C VAL A 32 30.93 41.42 28.32
N PRO A 33 30.42 40.82 29.40
CA PRO A 33 31.27 40.37 30.49
C PRO A 33 31.14 38.86 30.75
N SER A 34 32.30 38.25 30.91
CA SER A 34 32.55 36.90 31.42
C SER A 34 32.19 36.79 32.90
N SER A 35 31.52 35.72 33.30
CA SER A 35 31.48 35.27 34.69
C SER A 35 31.57 33.74 34.77
N SER A 36 32.61 33.27 35.46
CA SER A 36 32.65 31.95 36.08
C SER A 36 32.46 32.16 37.58
N PRO A 37 31.71 31.28 38.25
CA PRO A 37 32.31 30.66 39.42
C PRO A 37 32.00 29.16 39.53
N SER A 38 33.03 28.46 40.01
CA SER A 38 33.07 27.07 40.48
C SER A 38 32.29 26.87 41.78
N VAL A 39 31.44 25.84 41.90
CA VAL A 39 31.08 25.24 43.21
C VAL A 39 30.72 23.73 43.08
N SER A 40 31.55 22.94 43.76
CA SER A 40 31.40 21.63 44.44
C SER A 40 30.63 20.46 43.81
N VAL A 41 31.39 19.37 43.66
CA VAL A 41 30.97 17.97 43.75
C VAL A 41 30.27 17.70 45.09
N ARG A 42 29.07 17.09 45.05
CA ARG A 42 28.44 16.38 46.17
C ARG A 42 27.71 15.14 45.66
N ASP A 43 28.24 14.01 46.11
CA ASP A 43 27.61 12.75 46.52
C ASP A 43 26.36 12.23 45.77
N ASP A 44 26.63 11.19 44.98
CA ASP A 44 25.93 9.91 44.91
C ASP A 44 24.76 9.75 45.91
N GLN A 45 23.53 9.83 45.40
CA GLN A 45 22.46 8.94 45.83
C GLN A 45 21.71 8.41 44.61
N SER A 46 21.81 7.09 44.48
CA SER A 46 21.03 6.23 43.61
C SER A 46 19.55 6.32 43.98
N GLU A 47 18.81 7.23 43.34
CA GLU A 47 17.36 7.15 43.28
C GLU A 47 16.98 6.05 42.28
N LYS A 48 16.70 4.90 42.87
CA LYS A 48 16.08 3.70 42.32
C LYS A 48 14.88 4.07 41.42
N LEU A 49 15.11 4.10 40.11
CA LEU A 49 14.06 4.10 39.11
C LEU A 49 13.32 2.75 39.23
N GLU A 50 12.15 2.79 39.86
CA GLU A 50 11.18 1.70 39.81
C GLU A 50 10.81 1.47 38.33
N PRO A 51 10.94 0.24 37.78
CA PRO A 51 10.56 0.01 36.40
C PRO A 51 9.04 0.20 36.31
N LEU A 52 8.62 1.19 35.51
CA LEU A 52 7.24 1.35 35.08
C LEU A 52 6.78 0.00 34.53
N SER A 53 5.90 -0.65 35.28
CA SER A 53 5.37 -1.97 35.01
C SER A 53 4.83 -2.02 33.59
N GLU A 54 5.43 -2.93 32.82
CA GLU A 54 4.95 -3.45 31.56
C GLU A 54 3.46 -3.77 31.69
N GLY A 55 2.66 -3.05 30.90
CA GLY A 55 1.21 -3.19 30.87
C GLY A 55 0.63 -2.66 29.57
N VAL A 56 1.36 -2.82 28.46
CA VAL A 56 0.71 -2.91 27.16
C VAL A 56 0.53 -4.41 26.94
N GLU A 57 -0.67 -4.90 27.24
CA GLU A 57 -1.12 -6.20 26.73
C GLU A 57 -0.84 -6.19 25.22
N ARG A 58 0.21 -6.89 24.81
CA ARG A 58 0.50 -7.09 23.41
C ARG A 58 -0.69 -7.85 22.86
N ALA A 59 -1.46 -7.17 22.01
CA ALA A 59 -2.55 -7.78 21.27
C ALA A 59 -2.06 -9.13 20.72
N GLU A 60 -2.79 -10.18 21.06
CA GLU A 60 -2.59 -11.56 20.61
C GLU A 60 -2.37 -11.60 19.09
N PRO A 61 -1.57 -12.56 18.57
CA PRO A 61 -1.00 -12.50 17.24
C PRO A 61 -2.07 -12.40 16.15
N ILE A 62 -2.07 -11.23 15.51
CA ILE A 62 -2.21 -10.99 14.07
C ILE A 62 -2.23 -12.30 13.27
N SER A 63 -3.38 -12.62 12.67
CA SER A 63 -3.56 -13.68 11.66
C SER A 63 -2.40 -13.68 10.64
N PRO A 64 -1.99 -14.86 10.10
CA PRO A 64 -0.67 -15.02 9.49
C PRO A 64 -0.40 -14.03 8.36
N VAL A 65 0.69 -13.28 8.52
CA VAL A 65 1.48 -12.63 7.46
C VAL A 65 1.62 -13.58 6.27
N ALA A 66 1.41 -13.07 5.07
CA ALA A 66 1.25 -13.88 3.86
C ALA A 66 2.01 -13.32 2.66
N GLN A 67 2.09 -14.12 1.60
CA GLN A 67 2.66 -13.69 0.33
C GLN A 67 1.91 -14.29 -0.86
N ALA A 68 2.00 -13.61 -1.99
CA ALA A 68 1.50 -14.07 -3.28
C ALA A 68 2.50 -13.70 -4.37
N SER A 69 2.68 -14.57 -5.36
CA SER A 69 3.46 -14.25 -6.55
C SER A 69 2.85 -14.83 -7.82
N VAL A 70 3.05 -14.12 -8.93
CA VAL A 70 2.63 -14.55 -10.27
C VAL A 70 3.47 -15.73 -10.78
N PHE A 71 4.64 -15.94 -10.17
CA PHE A 71 5.53 -17.07 -10.46
C PHE A 71 5.06 -18.38 -9.80
N ASP A 72 4.16 -18.31 -8.82
CA ASP A 72 3.62 -19.49 -8.17
C ASP A 72 2.67 -20.21 -9.14
N ARG A 73 2.94 -21.50 -9.40
CA ARG A 73 2.04 -22.37 -10.18
C ARG A 73 1.44 -23.44 -9.26
N PRO A 74 0.10 -23.59 -9.23
CA PRO A 74 -0.91 -22.81 -9.97
C PRO A 74 -1.12 -21.40 -9.37
N ARG A 75 -1.47 -20.41 -10.23
CA ARG A 75 -1.99 -19.12 -9.78
C ARG A 75 -3.29 -19.33 -9.02
N LYS A 76 -3.52 -18.52 -7.99
CA LYS A 76 -4.68 -18.67 -7.11
C LYS A 76 -5.73 -17.58 -7.32
N PHE A 77 -5.97 -17.27 -8.59
CA PHE A 77 -7.06 -16.40 -9.01
C PHE A 77 -7.61 -16.82 -10.38
N ALA A 78 -8.86 -16.47 -10.64
CA ALA A 78 -9.59 -16.70 -11.87
C ALA A 78 -10.52 -15.51 -12.15
N TYR A 79 -11.01 -15.42 -13.39
CA TYR A 79 -11.96 -14.40 -13.81
C TYR A 79 -13.32 -15.05 -14.09
N LEU A 80 -14.38 -14.39 -13.66
CA LEU A 80 -15.76 -14.79 -13.89
C LEU A 80 -16.48 -13.68 -14.67
N ASP A 81 -17.30 -14.07 -15.64
CA ASP A 81 -18.08 -13.13 -16.45
C ASP A 81 -19.18 -12.48 -15.58
N HIS A 82 -19.21 -11.15 -15.58
CA HIS A 82 -20.32 -10.35 -15.04
C HIS A 82 -20.87 -9.48 -16.18
N THR A 83 -22.15 -9.10 -16.14
CA THR A 83 -22.94 -8.63 -17.30
C THR A 83 -22.46 -7.35 -18.04
N ALA A 84 -21.31 -6.77 -17.64
CA ALA A 84 -20.59 -5.68 -18.30
C ALA A 84 -19.16 -5.50 -17.72
N ASP A 85 -18.93 -6.03 -16.52
CA ASP A 85 -17.71 -5.92 -15.73
C ASP A 85 -16.95 -7.26 -15.67
N VAL A 86 -15.76 -7.25 -15.07
CA VAL A 86 -15.03 -8.48 -14.75
C VAL A 86 -15.10 -8.73 -13.25
N MET A 87 -15.42 -9.96 -12.86
CA MET A 87 -15.29 -10.39 -11.47
C MET A 87 -13.98 -11.15 -11.28
N ILE A 88 -13.15 -10.68 -10.35
CA ILE A 88 -11.95 -11.37 -9.88
C ILE A 88 -12.37 -12.32 -8.77
N HIS A 89 -12.05 -13.60 -8.92
CA HIS A 89 -12.13 -14.61 -7.87
C HIS A 89 -10.72 -15.02 -7.47
N ALA A 90 -10.29 -14.69 -6.25
CA ALA A 90 -8.96 -15.02 -5.73
C ALA A 90 -9.05 -15.85 -4.46
N TRP A 91 -8.05 -16.69 -4.20
CA TRP A 91 -8.03 -17.55 -3.02
C TRP A 91 -6.64 -17.79 -2.43
N SER A 92 -6.59 -18.17 -1.16
CA SER A 92 -5.35 -18.60 -0.49
C SER A 92 -5.66 -19.35 0.82
N SER A 93 -4.64 -20.00 1.38
CA SER A 93 -4.73 -20.71 2.67
C SER A 93 -4.86 -19.75 3.86
N CYS A 94 -4.62 -18.44 3.65
CA CYS A 94 -4.85 -17.37 4.60
C CYS A 94 -5.51 -16.15 3.93
N LEU A 95 -6.29 -15.40 4.71
CA LEU A 95 -7.02 -14.21 4.24
C LEU A 95 -6.12 -13.11 3.64
N PRO A 96 -5.04 -12.64 4.29
CA PRO A 96 -4.12 -11.67 3.67
C PRO A 96 -3.48 -12.21 2.38
N GLY A 97 -3.29 -13.52 2.25
CA GLY A 97 -2.83 -14.14 1.02
C GLY A 97 -3.86 -14.05 -0.11
N ALA A 98 -5.15 -14.20 0.20
CA ALA A 98 -6.21 -14.06 -0.80
C ALA A 98 -6.33 -12.61 -1.31
N PHE A 99 -6.11 -11.62 -0.43
CA PHE A 99 -6.04 -10.21 -0.82
C PHE A 99 -4.87 -9.97 -1.77
N ALA A 100 -3.67 -10.46 -1.41
CA ALA A 100 -2.49 -10.35 -2.25
C ALA A 100 -2.68 -11.02 -3.63
N GLN A 101 -3.33 -12.19 -3.69
CA GLN A 101 -3.70 -12.85 -4.94
C GLN A 101 -4.73 -12.05 -5.74
N CYS A 102 -5.69 -11.39 -5.08
CA CYS A 102 -6.67 -10.53 -5.73
C CYS A 102 -6.03 -9.33 -6.41
N LEU A 103 -5.01 -8.72 -5.80
CA LEU A 103 -4.23 -7.63 -6.43
C LEU A 103 -3.47 -8.10 -7.67
N LEU A 104 -2.89 -9.31 -7.63
CA LEU A 104 -2.29 -9.90 -8.82
C LEU A 104 -3.35 -10.18 -9.90
N GLY A 105 -4.53 -10.67 -9.51
CA GLY A 105 -5.66 -10.84 -10.42
C GLY A 105 -6.09 -9.53 -11.08
N LEU A 106 -6.11 -8.42 -10.33
CA LEU A 106 -6.42 -7.08 -10.82
C LEU A 106 -5.43 -6.64 -11.92
N TYR A 107 -4.12 -6.77 -11.67
CA TYR A 107 -3.11 -6.45 -12.70
C TYR A 107 -3.23 -7.35 -13.93
N GLY A 108 -3.63 -8.62 -13.75
CA GLY A 108 -3.85 -9.55 -14.85
C GLY A 108 -5.03 -9.20 -15.77
N ILE A 109 -5.96 -8.33 -15.34
CA ILE A 109 -6.98 -7.76 -16.24
C ILE A 109 -6.34 -6.73 -17.18
N MET A 110 -5.43 -5.91 -16.64
CA MET A 110 -4.84 -4.78 -17.36
C MET A 110 -3.68 -5.17 -18.27
N LEU A 111 -2.99 -6.28 -18.00
CA LEU A 111 -1.90 -6.77 -18.82
C LEU A 111 -1.67 -8.27 -18.66
N ASN A 112 -0.89 -8.85 -19.58
CA ASN A 112 -0.38 -10.20 -19.40
C ASN A 112 0.62 -10.26 -18.24
N ILE A 113 0.12 -10.61 -17.06
CA ILE A 113 0.89 -10.58 -15.81
C ILE A 113 2.05 -11.59 -15.78
N GLU A 114 2.06 -12.60 -16.66
CA GLU A 114 3.18 -13.55 -16.76
C GLU A 114 4.46 -12.90 -17.31
N GLN A 115 4.33 -11.76 -17.98
CA GLN A 115 5.46 -11.02 -18.54
C GLN A 115 6.15 -10.12 -17.51
N VAL A 116 5.53 -9.94 -16.34
CA VAL A 116 6.06 -9.11 -15.24
C VAL A 116 7.16 -9.87 -14.51
N GLN A 117 8.25 -9.18 -14.22
CA GLN A 117 9.48 -9.70 -13.65
C GLN A 117 9.81 -8.99 -12.33
N LEU A 118 10.55 -9.69 -11.47
CA LEU A 118 11.18 -9.05 -10.32
C LEU A 118 12.39 -8.27 -10.82
N CYS A 119 12.31 -6.94 -10.78
CA CYS A 119 13.45 -6.10 -11.10
C CYS A 119 14.42 -6.04 -9.90
N PRO A 120 15.63 -6.61 -9.97
CA PRO A 120 16.54 -6.69 -8.81
C PRO A 120 17.07 -5.32 -8.37
N THR A 121 16.99 -4.33 -9.25
CA THR A 121 17.47 -2.96 -9.01
C THR A 121 16.36 -2.01 -8.55
N MET A 122 15.10 -2.44 -8.59
CA MET A 122 14.00 -1.66 -8.01
C MET A 122 13.72 -2.12 -6.59
N ASP A 123 13.64 -1.15 -5.69
CA ASP A 123 13.21 -1.40 -4.32
C ASP A 123 11.73 -1.79 -4.28
N ALA A 124 11.35 -2.51 -3.22
CA ALA A 124 9.96 -2.88 -2.99
C ALA A 124 9.11 -1.62 -2.75
N GLN A 125 7.99 -1.51 -3.45
CA GLN A 125 6.99 -0.50 -3.12
C GLN A 125 6.23 -0.94 -1.88
N THR A 126 6.13 -0.05 -0.90
CA THR A 126 5.47 -0.34 0.39
C THR A 126 4.29 0.59 0.58
N TRP A 127 3.16 0.05 1.03
CA TRP A 127 2.03 0.87 1.46
C TRP A 127 1.25 0.23 2.59
N THR A 128 0.44 1.05 3.25
CA THR A 128 -0.47 0.62 4.30
C THR A 128 -1.89 0.94 3.86
N ALA A 129 -2.79 -0.02 4.02
CA ALA A 129 -4.22 0.18 3.86
C ALA A 129 -4.91 0.00 5.21
N GLU A 130 -5.92 0.82 5.46
CA GLU A 130 -6.72 0.81 6.69
C GLU A 130 -8.20 0.79 6.29
N GLY A 131 -9.03 0.14 7.09
CA GLY A 131 -10.47 0.01 6.85
C GLY A 131 -11.27 0.13 8.14
N HIS A 132 -12.56 0.38 8.02
CA HIS A 132 -13.50 0.29 9.16
C HIS A 132 -14.12 -1.10 9.29
N ASP A 133 -14.01 -1.90 8.24
CA ASP A 133 -14.39 -3.31 8.17
C ASP A 133 -13.45 -4.05 7.20
N LEU A 134 -13.70 -5.35 6.98
CA LEU A 134 -12.85 -6.15 6.10
C LEU A 134 -13.01 -5.77 4.61
N LYS A 135 -14.21 -5.37 4.18
CA LYS A 135 -14.48 -5.01 2.78
C LYS A 135 -13.82 -3.69 2.40
N SER A 136 -13.91 -2.70 3.27
CA SER A 136 -13.23 -1.40 3.12
C SER A 136 -11.72 -1.54 3.19
N LEU A 137 -11.18 -2.43 4.03
CA LEU A 137 -9.75 -2.74 4.01
C LEU A 137 -9.32 -3.32 2.64
N LEU A 138 -10.09 -4.27 2.10
CA LEU A 138 -9.83 -4.85 0.77
C LEU A 138 -9.92 -3.79 -0.33
N TYR A 139 -10.97 -2.98 -0.31
CA TYR A 139 -11.18 -1.90 -1.28
C TYR A 139 -10.00 -0.93 -1.27
N ASN A 140 -9.64 -0.38 -0.10
CA ASN A 140 -8.55 0.60 0.04
C ASN A 140 -7.21 -0.02 -0.36
N PHE A 141 -6.98 -1.31 -0.06
CA PHE A 141 -5.79 -2.02 -0.48
C PHE A 141 -5.67 -2.16 -2.01
N LEU A 142 -6.77 -2.53 -2.69
CA LEU A 142 -6.80 -2.69 -4.14
C LEU A 142 -6.75 -1.34 -4.88
N GLU A 143 -7.47 -0.33 -4.37
CA GLU A 143 -7.48 1.03 -4.93
C GLU A 143 -6.07 1.64 -4.92
N GLU A 144 -5.34 1.48 -3.82
CA GLU A 144 -3.97 1.97 -3.67
C GLU A 144 -2.98 1.19 -4.57
N GLY A 145 -3.27 -0.08 -4.89
CA GLY A 145 -2.57 -0.85 -5.91
C GLY A 145 -2.89 -0.40 -7.35
N LEU A 146 -4.14 -0.07 -7.63
CA LEU A 146 -4.59 0.47 -8.93
C LEU A 146 -4.02 1.87 -9.18
N TYR A 147 -3.98 2.71 -8.15
CA TYR A 147 -3.36 4.04 -8.19
C TYR A 147 -1.89 3.95 -8.61
N ARG A 148 -1.10 3.07 -7.97
CA ARG A 148 0.31 2.84 -8.34
C ARG A 148 0.49 2.42 -9.79
N PHE A 149 -0.43 1.61 -10.30
CA PHE A 149 -0.38 1.21 -11.70
C PHE A 149 -0.63 2.39 -12.64
N HIS A 150 -1.70 3.17 -12.41
CA HIS A 150 -2.05 4.28 -13.28
C HIS A 150 -1.14 5.49 -13.19
N VAL A 151 -0.65 5.80 -11.98
CA VAL A 151 0.10 7.03 -11.72
C VAL A 151 1.60 6.78 -11.76
N ASP A 152 2.08 5.76 -11.04
CA ASP A 152 3.52 5.46 -10.97
C ASP A 152 3.97 4.49 -12.08
N GLY A 153 3.02 3.88 -12.81
CA GLY A 153 3.31 2.84 -13.79
C GLY A 153 3.84 1.56 -13.16
N PHE A 154 3.63 1.32 -11.86
CA PHE A 154 4.19 0.15 -11.18
C PHE A 154 3.26 -1.07 -11.30
N VAL A 155 3.85 -2.23 -11.63
CA VAL A 155 3.15 -3.52 -11.65
C VAL A 155 3.83 -4.49 -10.70
N ALA A 156 3.07 -5.08 -9.78
CA ALA A 156 3.60 -6.09 -8.87
C ALA A 156 3.65 -7.47 -9.51
N ALA A 157 4.79 -8.16 -9.38
CA ALA A 157 4.94 -9.60 -9.64
C ALA A 157 4.87 -10.44 -8.36
N ARG A 158 5.16 -9.84 -7.20
CA ARG A 158 5.08 -10.48 -5.89
C ARG A 158 4.62 -9.47 -4.86
N VAL A 159 3.73 -9.89 -3.97
CA VAL A 159 3.19 -9.09 -2.88
C VAL A 159 3.39 -9.85 -1.59
N ILE A 160 3.97 -9.18 -0.59
CA ILE A 160 4.20 -9.71 0.76
C ILE A 160 3.44 -8.83 1.72
N VAL A 161 2.57 -9.41 2.54
CA VAL A 161 1.86 -8.72 3.61
C VAL A 161 2.72 -8.80 4.86
N ASP A 162 3.35 -7.70 5.28
CA ASP A 162 4.27 -7.67 6.42
C ASP A 162 3.57 -7.52 7.76
N GLU A 163 2.51 -6.73 7.78
CA GLU A 163 1.69 -6.49 8.96
C GLU A 163 0.24 -6.69 8.57
N TRP A 164 -0.51 -7.32 9.45
CA TRP A 164 -1.92 -7.60 9.28
C TRP A 164 -2.62 -7.33 10.62
N GLN A 165 -3.84 -6.82 10.60
CA GLN A 165 -4.64 -6.64 11.80
C GLN A 165 -6.10 -6.62 11.36
N ALA A 166 -6.89 -7.54 11.90
CA ALA A 166 -8.32 -7.60 11.67
C ALA A 166 -8.96 -8.37 12.85
N PRO A 167 -9.84 -7.75 13.66
CA PRO A 167 -10.49 -8.40 14.79
C PRO A 167 -11.67 -9.28 14.30
N ILE A 168 -11.36 -10.32 13.53
CA ILE A 168 -12.37 -11.19 12.92
C ILE A 168 -12.27 -12.57 13.54
N ASP A 169 -13.40 -13.09 14.02
CA ASP A 169 -13.54 -14.52 14.29
C ASP A 169 -13.69 -15.26 12.95
N ASP A 170 -12.78 -16.19 12.74
CA ASP A 170 -12.68 -17.09 11.60
C ASP A 170 -13.99 -17.86 11.29
N THR A 171 -14.89 -17.98 12.27
CA THR A 171 -16.24 -18.56 12.13
C THR A 171 -17.26 -17.61 11.51
N ALA A 172 -17.09 -16.29 11.67
CA ALA A 172 -17.96 -15.28 11.05
C ALA A 172 -17.81 -15.26 9.51
N LEU A 173 -16.66 -15.71 9.00
CA LEU A 173 -16.36 -15.88 7.56
C LEU A 173 -17.06 -17.06 6.88
N ALA A 174 -17.81 -17.86 7.63
CA ALA A 174 -18.54 -19.01 7.11
C ALA A 174 -19.93 -18.65 6.54
N GLU A 175 -20.46 -17.46 6.79
CA GLU A 175 -21.69 -16.98 6.15
C GLU A 175 -21.37 -16.38 4.77
N ASP A 176 -22.29 -16.49 3.82
CA ASP A 176 -22.10 -16.13 2.40
C ASP A 176 -21.77 -14.64 2.17
N ASP A 177 -21.79 -13.81 3.20
CA ASP A 177 -21.37 -12.42 3.10
C ASP A 177 -20.89 -11.88 4.45
N VAL A 178 -19.57 -11.75 4.63
CA VAL A 178 -19.02 -11.01 5.78
C VAL A 178 -19.07 -9.53 5.50
N GLY A 179 -20.28 -9.00 5.55
CA GLY A 179 -20.56 -7.57 5.60
C GLY A 179 -20.74 -7.03 7.03
N ALA A 180 -20.63 -7.87 8.06
CA ALA A 180 -21.04 -7.50 9.41
C ALA A 180 -20.15 -8.12 10.50
N ALA A 181 -18.82 -8.01 10.38
CA ALA A 181 -18.05 -7.87 11.61
C ALA A 181 -18.48 -6.51 12.19
N GLU A 182 -19.45 -6.53 13.11
CA GLU A 182 -20.03 -5.33 13.72
C GLU A 182 -18.91 -4.36 14.07
N ALA A 183 -19.05 -3.12 13.59
CA ALA A 183 -18.09 -2.05 13.79
C ALA A 183 -17.48 -2.16 15.18
N ALA A 184 -16.17 -2.42 15.22
CA ALA A 184 -15.43 -2.47 16.47
C ALA A 184 -15.81 -1.23 17.29
N ALA A 185 -15.99 -1.40 18.60
CA ALA A 185 -16.39 -0.33 19.51
C ALA A 185 -15.67 0.98 19.17
N PRO A 186 -16.33 2.16 19.30
CA PRO A 186 -15.88 3.45 18.75
C PRO A 186 -14.49 3.94 19.19
N ASP A 187 -13.79 3.18 20.04
CA ASP A 187 -12.44 3.42 20.53
C ASP A 187 -11.35 2.61 19.77
N GLN A 188 -11.71 1.76 18.80
CA GLN A 188 -10.76 1.04 17.94
C GLN A 188 -10.67 1.64 16.53
N VAL A 189 -10.28 2.92 16.46
CA VAL A 189 -9.80 3.51 15.21
C VAL A 189 -8.52 2.75 14.83
N ASN A 190 -8.49 2.07 13.67
CA ASN A 190 -7.42 1.20 13.15
C ASN A 190 -7.53 -0.30 13.47
N ALA A 191 -8.72 -0.82 13.76
CA ALA A 191 -8.89 -2.26 13.97
C ALA A 191 -8.55 -3.11 12.72
N PHE A 192 -8.83 -2.59 11.52
CA PHE A 192 -8.52 -3.24 10.25
C PHE A 192 -7.38 -2.52 9.54
N ARG A 193 -6.23 -3.18 9.43
CA ARG A 193 -5.02 -2.59 8.86
C ARG A 193 -4.15 -3.66 8.22
N MET A 194 -3.51 -3.32 7.11
CA MET A 194 -2.46 -4.16 6.55
C MET A 194 -1.34 -3.31 5.94
N ARG A 195 -0.10 -3.78 6.09
CA ARG A 195 1.06 -3.22 5.41
C ARG A 195 1.62 -4.24 4.45
N VAL A 196 1.91 -3.82 3.23
CA VAL A 196 2.45 -4.71 2.19
C VAL A 196 3.73 -4.16 1.58
N ARG A 197 4.56 -5.09 1.09
CA ARG A 197 5.68 -4.86 0.18
C ARG A 197 5.41 -5.56 -1.14
N ALA A 198 5.37 -4.79 -2.22
CA ALA A 198 5.24 -5.31 -3.57
C ALA A 198 6.57 -5.18 -4.34
N TYR A 199 6.92 -6.25 -5.02
CA TYR A 199 8.09 -6.35 -5.88
C TYR A 199 7.62 -6.57 -7.31
N GLY A 200 8.25 -5.88 -8.25
CA GLY A 200 7.88 -5.97 -9.66
C GLY A 200 8.71 -5.00 -10.49
N GLU A 201 8.07 -4.35 -11.45
CA GLU A 201 8.74 -3.46 -12.40
C GLU A 201 7.81 -2.35 -12.90
N GLN A 202 8.35 -1.45 -13.73
CA GLN A 202 7.53 -0.48 -14.44
C GLN A 202 6.83 -1.10 -15.64
N TYR A 203 5.58 -0.69 -15.85
CA TYR A 203 4.77 -1.04 -17.00
C TYR A 203 5.38 -0.45 -18.27
N ASP A 204 5.94 -1.32 -19.09
CA ASP A 204 6.37 -1.03 -20.45
C ASP A 204 5.37 -1.55 -21.48
N ARG A 205 4.81 -0.67 -22.32
CA ARG A 205 3.85 -0.99 -23.38
C ARG A 205 4.42 -1.82 -24.54
N LEU A 206 5.75 -1.83 -24.72
CA LEU A 206 6.41 -2.62 -25.75
C LEU A 206 6.67 -4.05 -25.29
N LYS A 207 6.85 -4.23 -23.98
CA LYS A 207 7.10 -5.52 -23.35
C LYS A 207 5.80 -6.22 -22.95
N HIS A 208 4.89 -5.49 -22.30
CA HIS A 208 3.68 -6.04 -21.72
C HIS A 208 2.52 -5.97 -22.70
N GLU A 209 1.93 -7.13 -23.00
CA GLU A 209 0.69 -7.22 -23.74
C GLU A 209 -0.43 -6.52 -22.96
N SER A 210 -1.06 -5.53 -23.59
CA SER A 210 -2.14 -4.76 -22.99
C SER A 210 -3.41 -5.60 -22.89
N GLY A 211 -4.01 -5.62 -21.71
CA GLY A 211 -5.34 -6.15 -21.45
C GLY A 211 -6.39 -5.05 -21.50
N THR A 212 -7.34 -5.12 -20.57
CA THR A 212 -8.44 -4.15 -20.43
C THR A 212 -8.13 -3.15 -19.32
N GLU A 213 -8.30 -1.86 -19.60
CA GLU A 213 -8.16 -0.82 -18.57
C GLU A 213 -9.20 -1.03 -17.46
N VAL A 214 -8.78 -0.90 -16.20
CA VAL A 214 -9.69 -0.98 -15.04
C VAL A 214 -9.88 0.42 -14.50
N LYS A 215 -11.08 0.98 -14.55
CA LYS A 215 -11.36 2.35 -14.09
C LYS A 215 -11.48 2.44 -12.58
N ALA A 216 -12.13 1.46 -11.95
CA ALA A 216 -12.41 1.49 -10.53
C ALA A 216 -12.65 0.09 -9.93
N ILE A 217 -12.38 -0.04 -8.64
CA ILE A 217 -12.83 -1.17 -7.82
C ILE A 217 -14.26 -0.87 -7.34
N THR A 218 -15.12 -1.89 -7.23
CA THR A 218 -16.50 -1.69 -6.77
C THR A 218 -16.82 -2.52 -5.53
N TYR A 219 -17.72 -2.00 -4.69
CA TYR A 219 -18.33 -2.77 -3.60
C TYR A 219 -19.43 -3.73 -4.08
N SER A 220 -19.87 -3.60 -5.34
CA SER A 220 -20.93 -4.41 -5.93
C SER A 220 -20.54 -5.89 -5.89
N ALA A 221 -21.36 -6.70 -5.21
CA ALA A 221 -21.10 -8.12 -4.98
C ALA A 221 -19.72 -8.45 -4.37
N MET A 222 -19.06 -7.49 -3.71
CA MET A 222 -17.80 -7.73 -3.01
C MET A 222 -18.06 -8.71 -1.87
N THR A 223 -17.40 -9.86 -1.94
CA THR A 223 -17.65 -10.97 -1.04
C THR A 223 -16.36 -11.58 -0.56
N ILE A 224 -16.27 -11.85 0.74
CA ILE A 224 -15.12 -12.49 1.37
C ILE A 224 -15.66 -13.68 2.16
N ARG A 225 -15.21 -14.89 1.80
CA ARG A 225 -15.71 -16.15 2.36
C ARG A 225 -14.58 -17.06 2.76
N ARG A 226 -14.84 -17.89 3.77
CA ARG A 226 -14.02 -19.05 4.10
C ARG A 226 -14.76 -20.31 3.63
N ARG A 227 -14.07 -21.18 2.90
CA ARG A 227 -14.57 -22.50 2.50
C ARG A 227 -14.94 -23.29 3.76
N ARG A 228 -16.13 -23.91 3.78
CA ARG A 228 -16.52 -24.83 4.85
C ARG A 228 -15.86 -26.18 4.64
N LEU A 229 -15.47 -26.84 5.74
CA LEU A 229 -14.86 -28.18 5.69
C LEU A 229 -15.77 -29.24 5.02
N GLU A 230 -17.08 -29.00 5.00
CA GLU A 230 -18.11 -29.90 4.45
C GLU A 230 -18.30 -29.75 2.93
N GLU A 231 -17.84 -28.66 2.33
CA GLU A 231 -17.92 -28.35 0.89
C GLU A 231 -16.74 -28.93 0.10
N ALA A 232 -15.95 -29.81 0.70
CA ALA A 232 -14.85 -30.51 0.07
C ALA A 232 -15.37 -31.56 -0.95
N SER A 233 -16.10 -31.12 -1.97
CA SER A 233 -16.42 -31.91 -3.15
C SER A 233 -15.40 -31.68 -4.25
N THR A 234 -14.75 -32.76 -4.70
CA THR A 234 -14.01 -32.98 -5.97
C THR A 234 -12.90 -32.01 -6.42
N GLU A 235 -12.79 -30.79 -5.91
CA GLU A 235 -11.79 -29.80 -6.36
C GLU A 235 -10.59 -29.70 -5.41
N THR A 236 -9.46 -30.26 -5.84
CA THR A 236 -8.26 -30.64 -5.08
C THR A 236 -7.29 -29.50 -4.78
N ASP A 237 -7.74 -28.26 -4.55
CA ASP A 237 -6.83 -27.18 -4.15
C ASP A 237 -6.85 -27.00 -2.62
N PRO A 238 -5.81 -27.47 -1.89
CA PRO A 238 -5.71 -27.33 -0.45
C PRO A 238 -5.56 -25.87 -0.01
N ASP A 239 -5.11 -24.99 -0.90
CA ASP A 239 -4.92 -23.57 -0.62
C ASP A 239 -6.18 -22.75 -0.90
N ARG A 240 -7.29 -23.34 -1.38
CA ARG A 240 -8.55 -22.59 -1.57
C ARG A 240 -9.36 -22.55 -0.27
N VAL A 241 -8.79 -21.98 0.79
CA VAL A 241 -9.44 -21.85 2.12
C VAL A 241 -10.20 -20.53 2.22
N TYR A 242 -9.53 -19.40 2.03
CA TYR A 242 -10.14 -18.08 1.99
C TYR A 242 -10.33 -17.68 0.53
N GLN A 243 -11.48 -17.10 0.22
CA GLN A 243 -11.89 -16.74 -1.13
C GLN A 243 -12.42 -15.30 -1.13
N VAL A 244 -12.04 -14.55 -2.15
CA VAL A 244 -12.38 -13.15 -2.34
C VAL A 244 -12.98 -12.98 -3.73
N PHE A 245 -14.10 -12.30 -3.81
CA PHE A 245 -14.80 -11.96 -5.05
C PHE A 245 -14.93 -10.45 -5.13
N VAL A 246 -14.41 -9.85 -6.20
CA VAL A 246 -14.43 -8.39 -6.42
C VAL A 246 -14.83 -8.11 -7.85
N ILE A 247 -15.83 -7.26 -8.05
CA ILE A 247 -16.18 -6.73 -9.37
C ILE A 247 -15.39 -5.44 -9.62
N VAL A 248 -14.82 -5.33 -10.82
CA VAL A 248 -14.10 -4.14 -11.27
C VAL A 248 -14.77 -3.53 -12.50
N ASP A 249 -14.86 -2.19 -12.51
CA ASP A 249 -15.36 -1.41 -13.64
C ASP A 249 -14.24 -1.27 -14.68
N ILE A 250 -14.50 -1.69 -15.92
CA ILE A 250 -13.56 -1.72 -17.04
C ILE A 250 -13.93 -0.74 -18.15
#